data_AF-A0A6N6MEM2-F1
#
_entry.id   AF-A0A6N6MEM2-F1
#
_cell.length_a   1.000
_cell.length_b   1.000
_cell.length_c   1.000
_cell.angle_alpha   90.00
_cell.angle_beta   90.00
_cell.angle_gamma   90.00
#
_symmetry.space_group_name_H-M   'P 1'
#
loop_
_entity.id
_entity.type
_entity.pdbx_description
1 polymer ?
#
loop_
_entity_poly.entity_id
_entity_poly.type
_entity_poly.pdbx_seq_one_letter_code
_entity_poly.pdbx_strand_id
1 'polypeptide(L)'
;MTRHDKLKHDPAFREAAHALRGTASVMTGVQMTYGEAEMLALMTLVTFTNAGGLSEPTVGHLTRLAPEAGEERSSGSATLQ
;
A
#
# COMPACT_ATOMS: atom_id res chain seq x y z
N MET A 1 22.64 5.32 -2.21
CA MET A 1 21.18 5.07 -2.35
C MET A 1 20.43 6.36 -2.10
N THR A 2 19.67 6.83 -3.09
CA THR A 2 18.89 8.08 -2.97
C THR A 2 17.63 7.87 -2.12
N ARG A 3 16.98 8.96 -1.67
CA ARG A 3 15.70 8.89 -0.95
C ARG A 3 14.61 8.18 -1.78
N HIS A 4 14.65 8.38 -3.10
CA HIS A 4 13.79 7.72 -4.07
C HIS A 4 14.05 6.20 -4.10
N ASP A 5 15.31 5.79 -4.15
CA ASP A 5 15.66 4.35 -4.14
C ASP A 5 15.21 3.69 -2.83
N LYS A 6 15.39 4.37 -1.70
CA LYS A 6 14.93 3.84 -0.39
C LYS A 6 13.42 3.60 -0.39
N LEU A 7 12.64 4.54 -0.92
CA LEU A 7 11.18 4.41 -1.01
C LEU A 7 10.77 3.23 -1.90
N LYS A 8 11.44 3.01 -3.04
CA LYS A 8 11.15 1.86 -3.93
C LYS A 8 11.39 0.49 -3.28
N HIS A 9 12.29 0.45 -2.31
CA HIS A 9 12.59 -0.77 -1.55
C HIS A 9 11.74 -0.90 -0.28
N ASP A 10 10.91 0.10 0.04
CA ASP A 10 10.01 0.07 1.19
C ASP A 10 8.88 -0.94 0.96
N PRO A 11 8.65 -1.90 1.89
CA PRO A 11 7.62 -2.92 1.72
C PRO A 11 6.20 -2.36 1.57
N ALA A 12 5.85 -1.32 2.33
CA ALA A 12 4.51 -0.73 2.28
C ALA A 12 4.29 0.00 0.94
N PHE A 13 5.32 0.67 0.42
CA PHE A 13 5.27 1.27 -0.90
C PHE A 13 5.09 0.23 -2.02
N ARG A 14 5.81 -0.90 -1.95
CA ARG A 14 5.67 -1.99 -2.92
C ARG A 14 4.28 -2.64 -2.88
N GLU A 15 3.73 -2.83 -1.69
CA GLU A 15 2.37 -3.35 -1.52
C GLU A 15 1.34 -2.39 -2.11
N ALA A 16 1.49 -1.08 -1.86
CA ALA A 16 0.64 -0.05 -2.46
C ALA A 16 0.73 -0.06 -3.99
N ALA A 17 1.92 -0.22 -4.57
CA ALA A 17 2.10 -0.33 -6.01
C ALA A 17 1.46 -1.61 -6.59
N HIS A 18 1.53 -2.74 -5.88
CA HIS A 18 0.83 -3.97 -6.27
C HIS A 18 -0.69 -3.82 -6.23
N ALA A 19 -1.24 -3.23 -5.17
CA ALA A 19 -2.66 -2.94 -5.06
C ALA A 19 -3.12 -2.01 -6.19
N LEU A 20 -2.39 -0.92 -6.44
CA LEU A 20 -2.69 0.03 -7.51
C LEU A 20 -2.67 -0.64 -8.88
N ARG A 21 -1.70 -1.51 -9.15
CA ARG A 21 -1.64 -2.29 -10.39
C ARG A 21 -2.92 -3.11 -10.58
N GLY A 22 -3.35 -3.84 -9.55
CA GLY A 22 -4.56 -4.66 -9.59
C GLY A 22 -5.81 -3.81 -9.85
N THR A 23 -6.02 -2.78 -9.03
CA THR A 23 -7.18 -1.90 -9.13
C THR A 23 -7.23 -1.17 -10.47
N ALA A 24 -6.13 -0.55 -10.90
CA ALA A 24 -6.05 0.16 -12.17
C ALA A 24 -6.27 -0.78 -13.36
N SER A 25 -5.77 -2.02 -13.29
CA SER A 25 -5.99 -3.00 -14.36
C SER A 25 -7.47 -3.36 -14.50
N VAL A 26 -8.17 -3.57 -13.38
CA VAL A 26 -9.62 -3.85 -13.37
C VAL A 26 -10.41 -2.66 -13.89
N MET A 27 -10.09 -1.44 -13.44
CA MET A 27 -10.84 -0.23 -13.83
C MET A 27 -10.66 0.14 -15.29
N THR A 28 -9.46 -0.04 -15.84
CA THR A 28 -9.13 0.36 -17.21
C THR A 28 -9.40 -0.75 -18.23
N GLY A 29 -9.54 -2.01 -17.77
CA GLY A 29 -9.60 -3.18 -18.65
C GLY A 29 -8.26 -3.50 -19.32
N VAL A 30 -7.17 -2.81 -18.96
CA VAL A 30 -5.83 -2.99 -19.52
C VAL A 30 -4.92 -3.57 -18.45
N GLN A 31 -4.16 -4.61 -18.79
CA GLN A 31 -3.19 -5.17 -17.85
C GLN A 31 -2.05 -4.18 -17.61
N MET A 32 -2.09 -3.50 -16.46
CA MET A 32 -1.04 -2.58 -16.04
C MET A 32 0.20 -3.38 -15.58
N THR A 33 1.37 -2.88 -15.91
CA THR A 33 2.66 -3.40 -15.44
C THR A 33 2.97 -2.88 -14.04
N TYR A 34 3.89 -3.55 -13.34
CA TYR A 34 4.34 -3.06 -12.04
C TYR A 34 5.06 -1.71 -12.14
N GLY A 35 5.86 -1.49 -13.19
CA GLY A 35 6.59 -0.23 -13.39
C GLY A 35 5.65 0.97 -13.60
N GLU A 36 4.55 0.78 -14.33
CA GLU A 36 3.53 1.82 -14.50
C GLU A 36 2.83 2.13 -13.18
N ALA A 37 2.45 1.11 -12.42
CA ALA A 37 1.84 1.29 -11.11
C ALA A 37 2.80 1.97 -10.11
N GLU A 38 4.08 1.60 -10.13
CA GLU A 38 5.13 2.25 -9.33
C GLU A 38 5.25 3.74 -9.68
N MET A 39 5.28 4.06 -10.98
CA MET A 39 5.33 5.45 -11.45
C MET A 39 4.11 6.25 -10.99
N LEU A 40 2.91 5.70 -11.12
CA LEU A 40 1.67 6.35 -10.68
C LEU A 40 1.64 6.55 -9.16
N ALA A 41 2.10 5.57 -8.39
CA ALA A 41 2.21 5.67 -6.93
C ALA A 41 3.19 6.79 -6.52
N LEU A 42 4.34 6.91 -7.20
CA LEU A 42 5.29 8.00 -6.99
C LEU A 42 4.69 9.37 -7.32
N MET A 43 4.04 9.50 -8.48
CA MET A 43 3.39 10.75 -8.88
C MET A 43 2.31 11.17 -7.87
N THR A 44 1.52 10.21 -7.41
CA THR A 44 0.49 10.43 -6.38
C THR A 44 1.13 10.92 -5.08
N LEU A 45 2.18 10.26 -4.59
CA LEU A 45 2.87 10.63 -3.35
C LEU A 45 3.51 12.02 -3.44
N VAL A 46 4.17 12.34 -4.55
CA VAL A 46 4.75 13.67 -4.79
C VAL A 46 3.64 14.73 -4.80
N THR A 47 2.53 14.45 -5.47
CA THR A 47 1.38 15.37 -5.53
C THR A 47 0.80 15.63 -4.15
N PHE A 48 0.54 14.58 -3.37
CA PHE A 48 0.05 14.71 -1.99
C PHE A 48 1.03 15.46 -1.11
N THR A 49 2.33 15.14 -1.19
CA THR A 49 3.36 15.81 -0.38
C THR A 49 3.43 17.31 -0.72
N ASN A 50 3.38 17.67 -2.00
CA ASN A 50 3.37 19.06 -2.45
C ASN A 50 2.10 19.81 -2.03
N ALA A 51 0.97 19.11 -1.86
CA ALA A 51 -0.28 19.68 -1.37
C ALA A 51 -0.33 19.85 0.16
N GLY A 52 0.76 19.54 0.89
CA GLY A 52 0.83 19.62 2.35
C GLY A 52 0.75 18.26 3.06
N GLY A 53 0.70 17.15 2.32
CA GLY A 53 0.68 15.79 2.86
C GLY A 53 -0.68 15.38 3.42
N LEU A 54 -0.69 14.32 4.20
CA LEU A 54 -1.87 13.89 4.95
C LEU A 54 -1.92 14.65 6.27
N SER A 55 -3.07 15.29 6.55
CA SER A 55 -3.33 15.87 7.87
C SER A 55 -3.63 14.77 8.90
N GLU A 56 -3.39 15.03 10.20
CA GLU A 56 -3.70 14.09 11.28
C GLU A 56 -5.13 13.49 11.22
N PRO A 57 -6.19 14.29 10.96
CA PRO A 57 -7.53 13.74 10.76
C PRO A 57 -7.62 12.74 9.61
N THR A 58 -6.92 13.00 8.50
CA THR A 58 -6.90 12.11 7.34
C THR A 58 -6.20 10.80 7.66
N VAL A 59 -5.08 10.86 8.38
CA VAL A 59 -4.37 9.66 8.85
C VAL A 59 -5.28 8.81 9.74
N GLY A 60 -5.95 9.44 10.71
CA GLY A 60 -6.87 8.73 11.61
C GLY A 60 -8.05 8.05 10.89
N HIS A 61 -8.57 8.66 9.83
CA HIS A 61 -9.60 8.02 8.99
C HIS A 61 -9.06 6.82 8.20
N LEU A 62 -7.84 6.92 7.66
CA LEU A 62 -7.21 5.82 6.95
C LEU A 62 -6.89 4.64 7.88
N THR A 63 -6.44 4.91 9.11
CA THR A 63 -6.17 3.85 10.09
C THR A 63 -7.42 3.04 10.44
N ARG A 64 -8.61 3.66 10.44
CA ARG A 64 -9.89 2.95 10.65
C ARG A 64 -10.30 2.03 9.49
N LEU A 65 -9.76 2.27 8.30
CA LEU A 65 -10.02 1.45 7.12
C LEU A 65 -9.00 0.33 6.95
N ALA A 66 -7.84 0.45 7.61
CA ALA A 66 -6.87 -0.63 7.66
C ALA A 66 -7.48 -1.81 8.43
N PRO A 67 -7.38 -3.05 7.92
CA PRO A 67 -7.71 -4.22 8.71
C PRO A 67 -6.88 -4.18 10.00
N GLU A 68 -7.50 -4.44 11.15
CA GLU A 68 -6.77 -4.78 12.37
C GLU A 68 -5.76 -5.86 11.99
N ALA A 69 -4.46 -5.56 12.10
CA ALA A 69 -3.42 -6.53 11.79
C ALA A 69 -3.67 -7.72 12.72
N GLY A 70 -4.16 -8.83 12.15
CA GLY A 70 -4.78 -9.90 12.90
C GLY A 70 -3.91 -10.33 14.07
N GLU A 71 -4.51 -10.33 15.27
CA GLU A 71 -4.06 -11.16 16.37
C GLU A 71 -3.72 -12.54 15.81
N GLU A 72 -2.49 -12.97 16.06
CA GLU A 72 -2.02 -14.30 15.71
C GLU A 72 -3.12 -15.29 16.09
N ARG A 73 -3.64 -16.04 15.10
CA ARG A 73 -4.38 -17.26 15.39
C ARG A 73 -3.42 -18.13 16.20
N SER A 74 -3.52 -18.04 17.52
CA SER A 74 -2.94 -18.96 18.48
C SER A 74 -3.23 -20.35 17.94
N SER A 75 -2.18 -21.02 17.46
CA SER A 75 -2.23 -22.40 17.00
C SER A 75 -2.96 -23.22 18.03
N GLY A 76 -4.22 -23.55 17.74
CA GLY A 76 -4.96 -24.57 18.45
C GLY A 76 -4.21 -25.88 18.22
N SER A 77 -3.34 -26.24 19.14
CA SER A 77 -2.85 -27.60 19.31
C SER A 77 -4.06 -28.47 19.62
N ALA A 78 -4.69 -29.00 18.57
CA ALA A 78 -5.64 -30.09 18.70
C ALA A 78 -4.86 -31.34 19.12
N THR A 79 -4.68 -31.50 20.43
CA THR A 79 -4.32 -32.77 21.03
C THR A 79 -5.51 -33.71 20.81
N LEU A 80 -5.38 -34.61 19.84
CA LEU A 80 -6.24 -35.78 19.72
C LEU A 80 -5.88 -36.74 20.88
N GLN A 81 -6.79 -36.87 21.84
CA GLN A 81 -6.93 -38.05 22.69
C GLN A 81 -8.03 -38.94 22.12
#